data_AF-A0A411A3Q7-F1
#
_entry.id   AF-A0A411A3Q7-F1
#
_cell.length_a   1.000
_cell.length_b   1.000
_cell.length_c   1.000
_cell.angle_alpha   90.00
_cell.angle_beta   90.00
_cell.angle_gamma   90.00
#
_symmetry.space_group_name_H-M   'P 1'
#
loop_
_entity.id
_entity.type
_entity.pdbx_description
1 polymer ?
#
loop_
_entity_poly.entity_id
_entity_poly.type
_entity_poly.pdbx_seq_one_letter_code
_entity_poly.pdbx_strand_id
1 'polypeptide(L)'
;MVSVELQDYLQYHIVLKNESLHVSDASEENGIIHIPVIKRTARTRRTVARLMVGINTDLQGIDKIPTKLTNSFKSPNTKKQVDLSDETYEWIRFGWIIREIRLEKDERTVKTERYRMGFILYQLSLKAEAEAEKESRNWILDWNKQWEVARRSDVPGFEQDQRADVVSLLAKHIDEIASETERVLAGEAKLIKSIHPSWRLRKQVVFLHFLIALYQLACTEKHFDWKQIGATYYRMIGGSKQFDAYKKEFIEETENLLHRPIQLLGLASMGTITPLFFTGPMQGDYVDYRYGTVHATTDLAVFSETFNTKADVLWLVENRGVLTRMAYEEEFLRGTKSFVLGVDGQVRSAHRLLISQVVTCVSQVIIWTDVDKAGYLIAEQLYKLTQDEHVLTKWIVPPLTVVTEWETFANKYQQSIQMRKEEQEQEIGGAELWKKWINH
;
A
#
# COMPACT_ATOMS: atom_id res chain seq x y z
N MET A 1 35.21 37.09 1.22
CA MET A 1 35.63 36.03 2.18
C MET A 1 34.59 34.93 2.16
N VAL A 2 34.99 33.65 2.17
CA VAL A 2 34.06 32.51 2.22
C VAL A 2 33.47 32.42 3.63
N SER A 3 32.14 32.36 3.77
CA SER A 3 31.50 32.21 5.07
C SER A 3 31.78 30.83 5.69
N VAL A 4 31.75 30.75 7.03
CA VAL A 4 31.98 29.49 7.76
C VAL A 4 30.94 28.43 7.36
N GLU A 5 29.68 28.83 7.22
CA GLU A 5 28.57 27.95 6.86
C GLU A 5 28.72 27.36 5.44
N LEU A 6 29.16 28.18 4.49
CA LEU A 6 29.46 27.72 3.13
C LEU A 6 30.64 26.75 3.14
N GLN A 7 31.68 27.04 3.94
CA GLN A 7 32.83 26.14 4.09
C GLN A 7 32.42 24.79 4.67
N ASP A 8 31.59 24.77 5.70
CA ASP A 8 31.09 23.55 6.33
C ASP A 8 30.22 22.73 5.36
N TYR A 9 29.32 23.40 4.63
CA TYR A 9 28.52 22.77 3.58
C TYR A 9 29.38 22.07 2.52
N LEU A 10 30.38 22.79 1.99
CA LEU A 10 31.29 22.26 0.97
C LEU A 10 32.11 21.10 1.52
N GLN A 11 32.62 21.22 2.74
CA GLN A 11 33.45 20.19 3.38
C GLN A 11 32.67 18.91 3.70
N TYR A 12 31.41 19.03 4.11
CA TYR A 12 30.57 17.90 4.49
C TYR A 12 29.91 17.21 3.28
N HIS A 13 29.49 17.98 2.27
CA HIS A 13 28.68 17.44 1.16
C HIS A 13 29.40 17.31 -0.18
N ILE A 14 30.46 18.09 -0.44
CA ILE A 14 31.08 18.17 -1.78
C ILE A 14 32.48 17.53 -1.80
N VAL A 15 33.28 17.82 -0.79
CA VAL A 15 34.67 17.36 -0.66
C VAL A 15 34.73 15.86 -0.34
N LEU A 16 35.69 15.14 -0.95
CA LEU A 16 35.82 13.69 -0.73
C LEU A 16 36.68 13.38 0.50
N LYS A 17 36.63 12.13 0.96
CA LYS A 17 37.47 11.64 2.06
C LYS A 17 38.96 11.89 1.76
N ASN A 18 39.68 12.42 2.75
CA ASN A 18 41.10 12.82 2.70
C ASN A 18 41.40 14.04 1.80
N GLU A 19 40.39 14.82 1.46
CA GLU A 19 40.52 16.11 0.79
C GLU A 19 40.11 17.24 1.74
N SER A 20 40.63 18.44 1.51
CA SER A 20 40.33 19.63 2.31
C SER A 20 40.21 20.87 1.42
N LEU A 21 39.30 21.77 1.77
CA LEU A 21 39.20 23.09 1.16
C LEU A 21 40.40 23.94 1.57
N HIS A 22 40.97 24.68 0.63
CA HIS A 22 42.05 25.61 0.91
C HIS A 22 41.61 27.05 0.70
N VAL A 23 40.80 27.55 1.64
CA VAL A 23 40.13 28.86 1.57
C VAL A 23 41.12 30.03 1.53
N SER A 24 42.31 29.88 2.13
CA SER A 24 43.37 30.90 2.07
C SER A 24 43.92 31.14 0.67
N ASP A 25 43.79 30.16 -0.23
CA ASP A 25 44.24 30.24 -1.62
C ASP A 25 43.05 30.49 -2.57
N ALA A 26 41.88 30.84 -2.02
CA ALA A 26 40.70 31.12 -2.82
C ALA A 26 40.83 32.49 -3.51
N SER A 27 40.45 32.54 -4.78
CA SER A 27 40.39 33.79 -5.56
C SER A 27 38.95 34.13 -5.90
N GLU A 28 38.64 35.41 -5.97
CA GLU A 28 37.31 35.90 -6.38
C GLU A 28 37.40 36.55 -7.75
N GLU A 29 36.48 36.20 -8.64
CA GLU A 29 36.35 36.79 -9.97
C GLU A 29 34.86 36.96 -10.30
N ASN A 30 34.42 38.19 -10.59
CA ASN A 30 33.05 38.50 -11.04
C ASN A 30 31.93 37.95 -10.14
N GLY A 31 32.14 37.95 -8.81
CA GLY A 31 31.17 37.44 -7.83
C GLY A 31 31.14 35.91 -7.69
N ILE A 32 32.13 35.22 -8.25
CA ILE A 32 32.36 33.78 -8.09
C ILE A 32 33.69 33.58 -7.35
N ILE A 33 33.65 32.76 -6.31
CA ILE A 33 34.83 32.35 -5.55
C ILE A 33 35.33 31.01 -6.09
N HIS A 34 36.61 30.96 -6.40
CA HIS A 34 37.32 29.78 -6.86
C HIS A 34 38.11 29.20 -5.70
N ILE A 35 37.67 28.06 -5.17
CA ILE A 35 38.24 27.42 -3.99
C ILE A 35 39.02 26.18 -4.43
N PRO A 36 40.35 26.12 -4.20
CA PRO A 36 41.12 24.91 -4.44
C PRO A 36 40.78 23.82 -3.42
N VAL A 37 40.67 22.58 -3.91
CA VAL A 37 40.54 21.37 -3.08
C VAL A 37 41.86 20.62 -3.13
N ILE A 38 42.43 20.37 -1.95
CA ILE A 38 43.76 19.78 -1.82
C ILE A 38 43.64 18.39 -1.18
N LYS A 39 44.36 17.43 -1.78
CA LYS A 39 44.58 16.11 -1.19
C LYS A 39 45.97 16.05 -0.60
N ARG A 40 46.07 15.71 0.69
CA ARG A 40 47.35 15.50 1.39
C ARG A 40 47.57 14.01 1.59
N THR A 41 48.75 13.53 1.20
CA THR A 41 49.26 12.21 1.57
C THR A 41 50.53 12.39 2.39
N ALA A 42 51.05 11.30 2.96
CA ALA A 42 52.32 11.33 3.69
C ALA A 42 53.51 11.89 2.89
N ARG A 43 53.43 11.93 1.54
CA ARG A 43 54.53 12.35 0.66
C ARG A 43 54.20 13.50 -0.29
N THR A 44 52.93 13.85 -0.48
CA THR A 44 52.53 14.83 -1.51
C THR A 44 51.35 15.70 -1.07
N ARG A 45 51.39 16.98 -1.44
CA ARG A 45 50.29 17.95 -1.42
C ARG A 45 49.93 18.25 -2.87
N ARG A 46 48.68 17.99 -3.28
CA ARG A 46 48.24 18.21 -4.66
C ARG A 46 46.87 18.84 -4.74
N THR A 47 46.68 19.76 -5.68
CA THR A 47 45.37 20.31 -6.03
C THR A 47 44.61 19.32 -6.89
N VAL A 48 43.52 18.79 -6.37
CA VAL A 48 42.73 17.73 -7.03
C VAL A 48 41.41 18.25 -7.62
N ALA A 49 40.95 19.41 -7.16
CA ALA A 49 39.77 20.06 -7.72
C ALA A 49 39.82 21.58 -7.55
N ARG A 50 39.00 22.27 -8.33
CA ARG A 50 38.61 23.67 -8.13
C ARG A 50 37.09 23.75 -8.07
N LEU A 51 36.58 24.37 -7.02
CA LEU A 51 35.16 24.63 -6.84
C LEU A 51 34.90 26.10 -7.18
N MET A 52 33.95 26.35 -8.07
CA MET A 52 33.43 27.68 -8.36
C MET A 52 32.08 27.82 -7.67
N VAL A 53 32.00 28.75 -6.72
CA VAL A 53 30.83 28.99 -5.87
C VAL A 53 30.46 30.47 -5.88
N GLY A 54 29.18 30.79 -5.79
CA GLY A 54 28.75 32.19 -5.69
C GLY A 54 29.21 32.84 -4.38
N ILE A 55 29.48 34.15 -4.43
CA ILE A 55 29.77 34.93 -3.23
C ILE A 55 28.53 35.16 -2.36
N ASN A 56 27.35 35.14 -2.96
CA ASN A 56 26.12 35.36 -2.22
C ASN A 56 25.75 34.11 -1.41
N THR A 57 25.75 34.28 -0.08
CA THR A 57 25.35 33.25 0.89
C THR A 57 24.07 33.61 1.63
N ASP A 58 23.48 34.77 1.33
CA ASP A 58 22.29 35.25 2.03
C ASP A 58 21.03 34.98 1.23
N LEU A 59 19.99 34.55 1.96
CA LEU A 59 18.67 34.29 1.40
C LEU A 59 17.82 35.56 1.20
N GLN A 60 18.35 36.74 1.53
CA GLN A 60 17.59 38.00 1.48
C GLN A 60 17.21 38.33 0.03
N GLY A 61 15.90 38.39 -0.24
CA GLY A 61 15.35 38.69 -1.57
C GLY A 61 15.28 37.48 -2.52
N ILE A 62 15.59 36.27 -2.06
CA ILE A 62 15.52 35.04 -2.85
C ILE A 62 14.41 34.13 -2.30
N ASP A 63 13.19 34.31 -2.83
CA ASP A 63 12.02 33.57 -2.32
C ASP A 63 11.64 32.35 -3.20
N LYS A 64 12.18 32.25 -4.43
CA LYS A 64 11.80 31.19 -5.37
C LYS A 64 13.00 30.59 -6.08
N ILE A 65 13.09 29.26 -6.00
CA ILE A 65 14.04 28.45 -6.77
C ILE A 65 13.70 28.58 -8.27
N PRO A 66 14.67 28.84 -9.16
CA PRO A 66 14.44 28.79 -10.59
C PRO A 66 13.82 27.46 -11.02
N THR A 67 12.72 27.48 -11.77
CA THR A 67 11.91 26.29 -12.10
C THR A 67 12.73 25.18 -12.79
N LYS A 68 13.76 25.55 -13.56
CA LYS A 68 14.70 24.62 -14.23
C LYS A 68 15.56 23.82 -13.24
N LEU A 69 15.78 24.34 -12.03
CA LEU A 69 16.63 23.72 -11.00
C LEU A 69 15.84 22.85 -10.02
N THR A 70 14.55 23.16 -9.80
CA THR A 70 13.68 22.51 -8.79
C THR A 70 13.63 20.97 -8.93
N ASN A 71 13.75 20.43 -10.15
CA ASN A 71 13.71 18.99 -10.41
C ASN A 71 15.08 18.37 -10.75
N SER A 72 16.10 19.20 -10.98
CA SER A 72 17.38 18.78 -11.56
C SER A 72 18.41 18.35 -10.51
N PHE A 73 18.39 19.00 -9.34
CA PHE A 73 19.32 18.73 -8.23
C PHE A 73 18.54 18.31 -6.99
N LYS A 74 18.35 17.01 -6.79
CA LYS A 74 17.60 16.45 -5.66
C LYS A 74 18.40 16.38 -4.36
N SER A 75 19.73 16.50 -4.43
CA SER A 75 20.62 16.48 -3.27
C SER A 75 21.98 17.09 -3.61
N PRO A 76 22.79 17.49 -2.60
CA PRO A 76 24.18 17.95 -2.77
C PRO A 76 25.10 16.99 -3.53
N ASN A 77 24.80 15.70 -3.46
CA ASN A 77 25.57 14.65 -4.13
C ASN A 77 25.18 14.43 -5.60
N THR A 78 24.06 15.01 -6.04
CA THR A 78 23.59 14.89 -7.41
C THR A 78 24.54 15.62 -8.35
N LYS A 79 25.11 14.90 -9.31
CA LYS A 79 26.03 15.45 -10.31
C LYS A 79 25.34 15.56 -11.65
N LYS A 80 25.41 16.73 -12.28
CA LYS A 80 24.83 16.98 -13.61
C LYS A 80 25.86 17.58 -14.55
N GLN A 81 25.65 17.37 -15.84
CA GLN A 81 26.26 18.21 -16.86
C GLN A 81 25.24 19.27 -17.23
N VAL A 82 25.73 20.51 -17.37
CA VAL A 82 24.93 21.68 -17.72
C VAL A 82 25.75 22.44 -18.74
N ASP A 83 25.10 22.86 -19.82
CA ASP A 83 25.76 23.66 -20.85
C ASP A 83 26.13 25.03 -20.29
N LEU A 84 27.33 25.50 -20.64
CA LEU A 84 27.79 26.83 -20.24
C LEU A 84 27.02 27.89 -21.03
N SER A 85 26.24 28.68 -20.31
CA SER A 85 25.49 29.83 -20.81
C SER A 85 25.53 30.95 -19.76
N ASP A 86 25.12 32.15 -20.14
CA ASP A 86 24.99 33.28 -19.21
C ASP A 86 24.04 32.95 -18.04
N GLU A 87 23.01 32.14 -18.30
CA GLU A 87 22.07 31.66 -17.28
C GLU A 87 22.78 30.73 -16.27
N THR A 88 23.58 29.78 -16.73
CA THR A 88 24.36 28.88 -15.87
C THR A 88 25.38 29.67 -15.04
N TYR A 89 25.97 30.72 -15.62
CA TYR A 89 26.90 31.60 -14.91
C TYR A 89 26.22 32.34 -13.76
N GLU A 90 25.05 32.94 -14.02
CA GLU A 90 24.24 33.57 -12.98
C GLU A 90 23.79 32.57 -11.92
N TRP A 91 23.47 31.32 -12.28
CA TRP A 91 23.16 30.27 -11.30
C TRP A 91 24.32 29.98 -10.34
N ILE A 92 25.57 29.98 -10.82
CA ILE A 92 26.74 29.82 -9.96
C ILE A 92 26.90 31.06 -9.07
N ARG A 93 26.81 32.25 -9.66
CA ARG A 93 27.01 33.54 -8.97
C ARG A 93 26.02 33.74 -7.80
N PHE A 94 24.76 33.36 -7.99
CA PHE A 94 23.74 33.39 -6.95
C PHE A 94 23.78 32.18 -5.99
N GLY A 95 24.75 31.28 -6.12
CA GLY A 95 24.91 30.14 -5.21
C GLY A 95 23.86 29.04 -5.37
N TRP A 96 23.13 29.00 -6.49
CA TRP A 96 22.17 27.94 -6.78
C TRP A 96 22.84 26.61 -7.13
N ILE A 97 23.96 26.68 -7.85
CA ILE A 97 24.74 25.52 -8.25
C ILE A 97 26.24 25.77 -8.01
N ILE A 98 26.99 24.69 -7.94
CA ILE A 98 28.46 24.69 -7.83
C ILE A 98 29.01 24.04 -9.08
N ARG A 99 30.02 24.66 -9.69
CA ARG A 99 30.81 24.04 -10.74
C ARG A 99 32.05 23.40 -10.11
N GLU A 100 32.15 22.09 -10.22
CA GLU A 100 33.25 21.26 -9.75
C GLU A 100 34.13 20.85 -10.94
N ILE A 101 35.37 21.33 -10.95
CA ILE A 101 36.38 20.95 -11.94
C ILE A 101 37.41 20.07 -11.23
N ARG A 102 37.46 18.79 -11.59
CA ARG A 102 38.48 17.84 -11.09
C ARG A 102 39.65 17.80 -12.06
N LEU A 103 40.86 17.74 -11.52
CA LEU A 103 42.11 17.80 -12.29
C LEU A 103 42.77 16.43 -12.36
N GLU A 104 43.59 16.22 -13.39
CA GLU A 104 44.51 15.08 -13.48
C GLU A 104 45.70 15.24 -12.53
N LYS A 105 46.56 14.21 -12.47
CA LYS A 105 47.74 14.20 -11.59
C LYS A 105 48.75 15.33 -11.84
N ASP A 106 48.66 16.00 -12.99
CA ASP A 106 49.48 17.14 -13.38
C ASP A 106 48.97 18.48 -12.81
N GLU A 107 47.84 18.47 -12.09
CA GLU A 107 47.19 19.64 -11.47
C GLU A 107 46.79 20.73 -12.48
N ARG A 108 46.74 20.40 -13.78
CA ARG A 108 46.45 21.35 -14.86
C ARG A 108 45.38 20.85 -15.80
N THR A 109 45.46 19.59 -16.21
CA THR A 109 44.52 19.02 -17.19
C THR A 109 43.18 18.73 -16.51
N VAL A 110 42.10 19.19 -17.12
CA VAL A 110 40.75 18.91 -16.63
C VAL A 110 40.42 17.44 -16.87
N LYS A 111 40.12 16.73 -15.78
CA LYS A 111 39.69 15.34 -15.81
C LYS A 111 38.18 15.22 -15.99
N THR A 112 37.43 15.96 -15.17
CA THR A 112 35.97 16.01 -15.26
C THR A 112 35.45 17.35 -14.79
N GLU A 113 34.40 17.80 -15.45
CA GLU A 113 33.64 18.98 -15.07
C GLU A 113 32.18 18.58 -14.80
N ARG A 114 31.65 18.98 -13.64
CA ARG A 114 30.30 18.63 -13.19
C ARG A 114 29.69 19.78 -12.39
N TYR A 115 28.37 19.84 -12.41
CA TYR A 115 27.57 20.77 -11.62
C TYR A 115 26.87 20.04 -10.49
N ARG A 116 26.74 20.70 -9.35
CA ARG A 116 26.09 20.18 -8.13
C ARG A 116 25.20 21.25 -7.51
N MET A 117 24.35 20.85 -6.55
CA MET A 117 23.55 21.78 -5.76
C MET A 117 24.44 22.77 -5.01
N GLY A 118 24.13 24.06 -5.11
CA GLY A 118 24.79 25.11 -4.37
C GLY A 118 24.17 25.35 -3.00
N PHE A 119 24.84 26.16 -2.19
CA PHE A 119 24.50 26.38 -0.79
C PHE A 119 23.12 27.03 -0.62
N ILE A 120 22.79 28.03 -1.45
CA ILE A 120 21.47 28.70 -1.41
C ILE A 120 20.35 27.71 -1.75
N LEU A 121 20.55 26.89 -2.78
CA LEU A 121 19.57 25.87 -3.16
C LEU A 121 19.37 24.82 -2.05
N TYR A 122 20.47 24.42 -1.41
CA TYR A 122 20.44 23.51 -0.26
C TYR A 122 19.67 24.11 0.92
N GLN A 123 19.95 25.35 1.32
CA GLN A 123 19.22 26.02 2.40
C GLN A 123 17.73 26.15 2.11
N LEU A 124 17.35 26.51 0.88
CA LEU A 124 15.94 26.59 0.47
C LEU A 124 15.26 25.22 0.48
N SER A 125 15.96 24.15 0.07
CA SER A 125 15.43 22.79 0.19
C SER A 125 15.20 22.38 1.64
N LEU A 126 16.12 22.70 2.56
CA LEU A 126 15.94 22.43 3.98
C LEU A 126 14.76 23.20 4.58
N LYS A 127 14.60 24.49 4.22
CA LYS A 127 13.45 25.28 4.65
C LYS A 127 12.13 24.70 4.15
N ALA A 128 12.06 24.34 2.86
CA ALA A 128 10.87 23.74 2.29
C ALA A 128 10.53 22.37 2.92
N GLU A 129 11.54 21.56 3.23
CA GLU A 129 11.35 20.29 3.95
C GLU A 129 10.83 20.53 5.38
N ALA A 130 11.42 21.47 6.12
CA ALA A 130 10.97 21.82 7.46
C ALA A 130 9.53 22.40 7.49
N GLU A 131 9.17 23.23 6.52
CA GLU A 131 7.82 23.75 6.36
C GLU A 131 6.82 22.64 6.03
N ALA A 132 7.16 21.72 5.12
CA ALA A 132 6.31 20.59 4.77
C ALA A 132 6.12 19.61 5.95
N GLU A 133 7.16 19.39 6.76
CA GLU A 133 7.05 18.61 8.00
C GLU A 133 6.15 19.30 9.01
N LYS A 134 6.31 20.62 9.19
CA LYS A 134 5.48 21.41 10.10
C LYS A 134 4.01 21.40 9.66
N GLU A 135 3.75 21.56 8.37
CA GLU A 135 2.40 21.46 7.79
C GLU A 135 1.80 20.07 8.04
N SER A 136 2.56 19.00 7.79
CA SER A 136 2.11 17.63 8.02
C SER A 136 1.77 17.39 9.50
N ARG A 137 2.60 17.88 10.44
CA ARG A 137 2.32 17.80 11.88
C ARG A 137 1.06 18.58 12.26
N ASN A 138 0.87 19.78 11.72
CA ASN A 138 -0.32 20.58 11.96
C ASN A 138 -1.59 19.88 11.46
N TRP A 139 -1.54 19.22 10.30
CA TRP A 139 -2.67 18.44 9.80
C TRP A 139 -2.99 17.24 10.70
N ILE A 140 -1.98 16.54 11.23
CA ILE A 140 -2.22 15.45 12.19
C ILE A 140 -2.88 15.97 13.47
N LEU A 141 -2.43 17.13 14.00
CA LEU A 141 -3.05 17.77 15.16
C LEU A 141 -4.50 18.17 14.90
N ASP A 142 -4.77 18.78 13.75
CA ASP A 142 -6.12 19.16 13.35
C ASP A 142 -7.00 17.93 13.15
N TRP A 143 -6.47 16.87 12.54
CA TRP A 143 -7.15 15.60 12.38
C TRP A 143 -7.53 14.98 13.73
N ASN A 144 -6.61 14.92 14.71
CA ASN A 144 -6.91 14.42 16.05
C ASN A 144 -8.05 15.20 16.71
N LYS A 145 -8.04 16.53 16.57
CA LYS A 145 -9.11 17.38 17.08
C LYS A 145 -10.45 17.11 16.39
N GLN A 146 -10.45 16.93 15.08
CA GLN A 146 -11.66 16.59 14.32
C GLN A 146 -12.19 15.21 14.69
N TRP A 147 -11.30 14.23 14.92
CA TRP A 147 -11.70 12.89 15.36
C TRP A 147 -12.38 12.93 16.73
N GLU A 148 -11.81 13.65 17.70
CA GLU A 148 -12.41 13.84 19.02
C GLU A 148 -13.82 14.44 18.96
N VAL A 149 -14.07 15.36 18.02
CA VAL A 149 -15.41 15.92 17.81
C VAL A 149 -16.34 14.90 17.14
N ALA A 150 -15.86 14.19 16.12
CA ALA A 150 -16.65 13.20 15.40
C ALA A 150 -17.08 12.03 16.29
N ARG A 151 -16.17 11.51 17.13
CA ARG A 151 -16.43 10.39 18.06
C ARG A 151 -17.46 10.72 19.14
N ARG A 152 -17.56 12.00 19.55
CA ARG A 152 -18.53 12.47 20.56
C ARG A 152 -19.89 12.82 19.99
N SER A 153 -19.99 12.95 18.67
CA SER A 153 -21.26 13.19 18.02
C SER A 153 -22.06 11.89 18.10
N ASP A 154 -23.17 11.89 18.84
CA ASP A 154 -24.03 10.70 19.00
C ASP A 154 -24.34 10.10 17.63
N VAL A 155 -24.04 8.81 17.47
CA VAL A 155 -24.44 8.03 16.30
C VAL A 155 -25.97 7.99 16.32
N PRO A 156 -26.68 8.61 15.36
CA PRO A 156 -28.12 8.43 15.24
C PRO A 156 -28.39 6.94 15.15
N GLY A 157 -29.24 6.43 16.05
CA GLY A 157 -29.45 5.00 16.28
C GLY A 157 -29.81 4.24 15.01
N PHE A 158 -28.82 3.60 14.40
CA PHE A 158 -29.02 2.43 13.56
C PHE A 158 -29.18 1.24 14.51
N GLU A 159 -30.32 1.19 15.20
CA GLU A 159 -30.69 0.01 15.99
C GLU A 159 -30.86 -1.17 15.02
N GLN A 160 -29.97 -2.17 15.13
CA GLN A 160 -30.01 -3.45 14.42
C GLN A 160 -29.76 -3.43 12.91
N ASP A 161 -28.74 -2.72 12.43
CA ASP A 161 -28.27 -2.81 11.04
C ASP A 161 -26.81 -3.33 11.00
N GLN A 162 -26.48 -4.24 10.10
CA GLN A 162 -25.10 -4.72 9.85
C GLN A 162 -24.12 -3.57 9.64
N ARG A 163 -24.63 -2.43 9.15
CA ARG A 163 -23.91 -1.16 9.05
C ARG A 163 -23.35 -0.66 10.39
N ALA A 164 -24.10 -0.78 11.49
CA ALA A 164 -23.69 -0.28 12.80
C ALA A 164 -22.40 -0.98 13.28
N ASP A 165 -22.28 -2.28 12.98
CA ASP A 165 -21.07 -3.06 13.27
C ASP A 165 -19.87 -2.54 12.46
N VAL A 166 -20.06 -2.26 11.16
CA VAL A 166 -18.98 -1.77 10.30
C VAL A 166 -18.55 -0.35 10.69
N VAL A 167 -19.50 0.52 11.04
CA VAL A 167 -19.21 1.86 11.56
C VAL A 167 -18.45 1.80 12.88
N SER A 168 -18.83 0.90 13.78
CA SER A 168 -18.15 0.69 15.06
C SER A 168 -16.73 0.15 14.87
N LEU A 169 -16.55 -0.78 13.92
CA LEU A 169 -15.23 -1.30 13.55
C LEU A 169 -14.34 -0.19 12.96
N LEU A 170 -14.89 0.65 12.09
CA LEU A 170 -14.18 1.82 11.55
C LEU A 170 -13.75 2.77 12.68
N ALA A 171 -14.65 3.09 13.61
CA ALA A 171 -14.33 3.94 14.76
C ALA A 171 -13.18 3.37 15.61
N LYS A 172 -13.22 2.06 15.89
CA LYS A 172 -12.16 1.37 16.64
C LYS A 172 -10.80 1.50 15.95
N HIS A 173 -10.74 1.29 14.63
CA HIS A 173 -9.49 1.45 13.89
C HIS A 173 -9.00 2.90 13.86
N ILE A 174 -9.91 3.88 13.78
CA ILE A 174 -9.53 5.29 13.87
C ILE A 174 -8.95 5.62 15.25
N ASP A 175 -9.52 5.07 16.33
CA ASP A 175 -8.97 5.23 17.70
C ASP A 175 -7.56 4.59 17.84
N GLU A 176 -7.36 3.40 17.26
CA GLU A 176 -6.04 2.74 17.22
C GLU A 176 -5.02 3.61 16.48
N ILE A 177 -5.40 4.12 15.30
CA ILE A 177 -4.57 5.04 14.50
C ILE A 177 -4.26 6.31 15.29
N ALA A 178 -5.25 6.90 15.98
CA ALA A 178 -5.06 8.11 16.78
C ALA A 178 -3.97 7.92 17.85
N SER A 179 -3.93 6.77 18.51
CA SER A 179 -2.86 6.45 19.48
C SER A 179 -1.46 6.41 18.84
N GLU A 180 -1.34 5.98 17.58
CA GLU A 180 -0.07 5.98 16.85
C GLU A 180 0.36 7.38 16.41
N THR A 181 -0.59 8.27 16.12
CA THR A 181 -0.27 9.63 15.69
C THR A 181 0.52 10.39 16.75
N GLU A 182 0.32 10.12 18.04
CA GLU A 182 1.06 10.73 19.13
C GLU A 182 2.57 10.44 19.02
N ARG A 183 2.95 9.22 18.63
CA ARG A 183 4.36 8.84 18.41
C ARG A 183 4.97 9.57 17.22
N VAL A 184 4.18 9.81 16.17
CA VAL A 184 4.61 10.60 15.01
C VAL A 184 4.80 12.07 15.40
N LEU A 185 3.88 12.63 16.17
CA LEU A 185 3.96 13.99 16.69
C LEU A 185 5.15 14.19 17.64
N ALA A 186 5.45 13.19 18.49
CA ALA A 186 6.62 13.17 19.37
C ALA A 186 7.95 12.96 18.64
N GLY A 187 7.92 12.60 17.35
CA GLY A 187 9.12 12.34 16.55
C GLY A 187 9.74 10.95 16.75
N GLU A 188 9.05 10.06 17.48
CA GLU A 188 9.47 8.67 17.70
C GLU A 188 9.24 7.77 16.47
N ALA A 189 8.30 8.18 15.60
CA ALA A 189 7.97 7.48 14.36
C ALA A 189 7.90 8.45 13.17
N LYS A 190 8.32 7.99 11.99
CA LYS A 190 8.23 8.77 10.73
C LYS A 190 6.90 8.59 10.00
N LEU A 191 6.21 7.47 10.23
CA LEU A 191 4.99 7.05 9.55
C LEU A 191 4.05 6.40 10.57
N ILE A 192 2.76 6.40 10.24
CA ILE A 192 1.73 5.64 10.96
C ILE A 192 1.78 4.21 10.44
N LYS A 193 1.98 3.23 11.33
CA LYS A 193 2.26 1.83 10.94
C LYS A 193 1.01 1.07 10.54
N SER A 194 -0.12 1.36 11.16
CA SER A 194 -1.41 0.69 10.93
C SER A 194 -2.09 1.01 9.59
N ILE A 195 -1.64 2.04 8.87
CA ILE A 195 -2.16 2.34 7.52
C ILE A 195 -1.36 1.49 6.51
N HIS A 196 -0.70 2.14 5.54
CA HIS A 196 0.02 1.46 4.47
C HIS A 196 1.53 1.76 4.56
N PRO A 197 2.41 0.74 4.58
CA PRO A 197 3.83 0.92 4.87
C PRO A 197 4.61 1.64 3.76
N SER A 198 4.14 1.60 2.51
CA SER A 198 4.81 2.28 1.39
C SER A 198 4.37 3.73 1.20
N TRP A 199 3.31 4.18 1.88
CA TRP A 199 2.77 5.52 1.67
C TRP A 199 3.61 6.55 2.40
N ARG A 200 3.89 7.67 1.71
CA ARG A 200 4.51 8.83 2.34
C ARG A 200 3.54 9.43 3.36
N LEU A 201 4.07 10.06 4.42
CA LEU A 201 3.28 10.67 5.48
C LEU A 201 2.17 11.58 4.94
N ARG A 202 2.48 12.43 3.95
CA ARG A 202 1.48 13.31 3.33
C ARG A 202 0.25 12.56 2.81
N LYS A 203 0.44 11.39 2.17
CA LYS A 203 -0.67 10.57 1.67
C LYS A 203 -1.42 9.89 2.81
N GLN A 204 -0.70 9.41 3.83
CA GLN A 204 -1.31 8.87 5.05
C GLN A 204 -2.22 9.91 5.72
N VAL A 205 -1.79 11.16 5.83
CA VAL A 205 -2.60 12.24 6.40
C VAL A 205 -3.85 12.55 5.56
N VAL A 206 -3.74 12.55 4.22
CA VAL A 206 -4.93 12.70 3.36
C VAL A 206 -5.89 11.51 3.51
N PHE A 207 -5.37 10.31 3.75
CA PHE A 207 -6.19 9.14 4.07
C PHE A 207 -6.89 9.26 5.43
N LEU A 208 -6.21 9.81 6.44
CA LEU A 208 -6.80 10.13 7.74
C LEU A 208 -8.03 11.06 7.59
N HIS A 209 -7.91 12.12 6.77
CA HIS A 209 -9.01 13.02 6.47
C HIS A 209 -10.20 12.28 5.82
N PHE A 210 -9.89 11.39 4.88
CA PHE A 210 -10.87 10.53 4.23
C PHE A 210 -11.62 9.65 5.24
N LEU A 211 -10.92 9.01 6.19
CA LEU A 211 -11.54 8.11 7.18
C LEU A 211 -12.53 8.84 8.10
N ILE A 212 -12.20 10.04 8.59
CA ILE A 212 -13.15 10.84 9.40
C ILE A 212 -14.38 11.20 8.58
N ALA A 213 -14.18 11.65 7.34
CA ALA A 213 -15.27 12.06 6.47
C ALA A 213 -16.19 10.89 6.13
N LEU A 214 -15.61 9.72 5.86
CA LEU A 214 -16.31 8.47 5.63
C LEU A 214 -17.12 8.07 6.87
N TYR A 215 -16.50 8.11 8.06
CA TYR A 215 -17.18 7.83 9.32
C TYR A 215 -18.38 8.76 9.57
N GLN A 216 -18.19 10.08 9.41
CA GLN A 216 -19.25 11.06 9.59
C GLN A 216 -20.44 10.83 8.65
N LEU A 217 -20.17 10.55 7.37
CA LEU A 217 -21.22 10.19 6.41
C LEU A 217 -21.87 8.85 6.76
N ALA A 218 -21.09 7.86 7.17
CA ALA A 218 -21.60 6.56 7.56
C ALA A 218 -22.52 6.63 8.79
N CYS A 219 -22.33 7.62 9.67
CA CYS A 219 -23.23 7.89 10.78
C CYS A 219 -24.49 8.68 10.41
N THR A 220 -24.50 9.43 9.31
CA THR A 220 -25.56 10.42 9.02
C THR A 220 -26.43 10.09 7.81
N GLU A 221 -25.87 9.47 6.78
CA GLU A 221 -26.50 9.33 5.47
C GLU A 221 -26.65 7.86 5.08
N LYS A 222 -27.87 7.36 4.85
CA LYS A 222 -28.06 5.93 4.48
C LYS A 222 -27.29 5.54 3.22
N HIS A 223 -27.19 6.42 2.23
CA HIS A 223 -26.33 6.21 1.07
C HIS A 223 -25.66 7.52 0.68
N PHE A 224 -24.42 7.45 0.20
CA PHE A 224 -23.67 8.61 -0.27
C PHE A 224 -22.73 8.25 -1.41
N ASP A 225 -22.43 9.24 -2.25
CA ASP A 225 -21.48 9.14 -3.35
C ASP A 225 -20.05 9.51 -2.91
N TRP A 226 -19.07 9.01 -3.66
CA TRP A 226 -17.65 9.34 -3.47
C TRP A 226 -17.35 10.83 -3.30
N LYS A 227 -18.00 11.68 -4.12
CA LYS A 227 -17.77 13.14 -4.10
C LYS A 227 -18.26 13.80 -2.80
N GLN A 228 -19.23 13.19 -2.12
CA GLN A 228 -19.73 13.71 -0.85
C GLN A 228 -18.68 13.59 0.24
N ILE A 229 -17.83 12.55 0.23
CA ILE A 229 -16.77 12.35 1.23
C ILE A 229 -15.84 13.57 1.29
N GLY A 230 -15.33 14.01 0.13
CA GLY A 230 -14.49 15.22 0.05
C GLY A 230 -15.23 16.51 0.38
N ALA A 231 -16.51 16.61 0.00
CA ALA A 231 -17.34 17.78 0.29
C ALA A 231 -17.60 17.94 1.80
N THR A 232 -17.88 16.84 2.50
CA THR A 232 -18.15 16.80 3.95
C THR A 232 -16.95 17.27 4.75
N TYR A 233 -15.74 16.82 4.39
CA TYR A 233 -14.52 17.15 5.10
C TYR A 233 -14.05 18.59 4.86
N TYR A 234 -13.80 18.95 3.60
CA TYR A 234 -13.11 20.19 3.27
C TYR A 234 -14.02 21.41 3.20
N ARG A 235 -15.33 21.23 2.97
CA ARG A 235 -16.36 22.29 2.96
C ARG A 235 -15.99 23.54 2.15
N MET A 236 -15.24 23.36 1.06
CA MET A 236 -14.74 24.42 0.20
C MET A 236 -14.89 24.07 -1.27
N ILE A 237 -14.82 25.08 -2.14
CA ILE A 237 -14.81 24.89 -3.59
C ILE A 237 -13.62 23.98 -3.96
N GLY A 238 -13.92 22.88 -4.67
CA GLY A 238 -12.93 21.86 -5.03
C GLY A 238 -12.69 20.77 -3.98
N GLY A 239 -13.28 20.87 -2.79
CA GLY A 239 -13.17 19.85 -1.72
C GLY A 239 -13.61 18.46 -2.16
N SER A 240 -14.66 18.36 -2.98
CA SER A 240 -15.20 17.10 -3.52
C SER A 240 -14.25 16.32 -4.44
N LYS A 241 -13.12 16.92 -4.85
CA LYS A 241 -12.11 16.30 -5.72
C LYS A 241 -10.80 15.97 -4.99
N GLN A 242 -10.66 16.35 -3.72
CA GLN A 242 -9.40 16.22 -2.98
C GLN A 242 -8.93 14.76 -2.85
N PHE A 243 -9.86 13.80 -2.88
CA PHE A 243 -9.55 12.37 -2.79
C PHE A 243 -9.47 11.66 -4.15
N ASP A 244 -9.84 12.31 -5.26
CA ASP A 244 -9.99 11.64 -6.57
C ASP A 244 -8.68 10.99 -7.05
N ALA A 245 -7.54 11.62 -6.77
CA ALA A 245 -6.22 11.11 -7.15
C ALA A 245 -5.86 9.77 -6.49
N TYR A 246 -6.48 9.45 -5.34
CA TYR A 246 -6.18 8.26 -4.53
C TYR A 246 -7.39 7.34 -4.35
N LYS A 247 -8.46 7.55 -5.13
CA LYS A 247 -9.74 6.88 -4.94
C LYS A 247 -9.66 5.36 -4.78
N LYS A 248 -9.01 4.70 -5.74
CA LYS A 248 -8.89 3.24 -5.75
C LYS A 248 -8.13 2.75 -4.52
N GLU A 249 -6.97 3.34 -4.26
CA GLU A 249 -6.10 2.96 -3.15
C GLU A 249 -6.74 3.21 -1.77
N PHE A 250 -7.53 4.28 -1.62
CA PHE A 250 -8.22 4.57 -0.36
C PHE A 250 -9.37 3.60 -0.10
N ILE A 251 -10.12 3.22 -1.13
CA ILE A 251 -11.16 2.19 -1.02
C ILE A 251 -10.50 0.86 -0.63
N GLU A 252 -9.50 0.41 -1.38
CA GLU A 252 -8.81 -0.86 -1.14
C GLU A 252 -8.22 -0.92 0.28
N GLU A 253 -7.56 0.16 0.72
CA GLU A 253 -6.97 0.21 2.07
C GLU A 253 -8.03 0.20 3.17
N THR A 254 -9.17 0.85 2.95
CA THR A 254 -10.29 0.83 3.91
C THR A 254 -10.93 -0.55 3.99
N GLU A 255 -11.11 -1.22 2.85
CA GLU A 255 -11.64 -2.59 2.81
C GLU A 255 -10.68 -3.60 3.43
N ASN A 256 -9.37 -3.38 3.27
CA ASN A 256 -8.34 -4.16 3.95
C ASN A 256 -8.38 -3.96 5.46
N LEU A 257 -8.52 -2.72 5.94
CA LEU A 257 -8.64 -2.40 7.36
C LEU A 257 -9.89 -3.04 7.97
N LEU A 258 -11.03 -2.93 7.30
CA LEU A 258 -12.32 -3.41 7.82
C LEU A 258 -12.56 -4.90 7.58
N HIS A 259 -11.78 -5.52 6.69
CA HIS A 259 -12.06 -6.84 6.11
C HIS A 259 -13.50 -6.96 5.57
N ARG A 260 -14.07 -5.84 5.11
CA ARG A 260 -15.46 -5.69 4.66
C ARG A 260 -15.52 -4.65 3.53
N PRO A 261 -16.41 -4.80 2.54
CA PRO A 261 -16.59 -3.83 1.48
C PRO A 261 -17.05 -2.49 2.04
N ILE A 262 -16.53 -1.42 1.45
CA ILE A 262 -16.83 -0.05 1.88
C ILE A 262 -18.31 0.32 1.64
N GLN A 263 -19.00 -0.40 0.76
CA GLN A 263 -20.41 -0.22 0.44
C GLN A 263 -21.30 -0.45 1.67
N LEU A 264 -20.87 -1.27 2.63
CA LEU A 264 -21.60 -1.49 3.88
C LEU A 264 -21.63 -0.26 4.78
N LEU A 265 -20.73 0.70 4.58
CA LEU A 265 -20.78 1.99 5.23
C LEU A 265 -21.78 2.95 4.57
N GLY A 266 -22.43 2.56 3.47
CA GLY A 266 -23.36 3.39 2.71
C GLY A 266 -22.75 4.04 1.46
N LEU A 267 -21.51 3.73 1.10
CA LEU A 267 -20.95 4.21 -0.17
C LEU A 267 -21.71 3.56 -1.34
N ALA A 268 -22.45 4.37 -2.09
CA ALA A 268 -23.19 3.91 -3.26
C ALA A 268 -22.22 3.23 -4.25
N SER A 269 -22.59 2.02 -4.69
CA SER A 269 -21.75 1.15 -5.50
C SER A 269 -21.13 1.93 -6.66
N MET A 270 -19.80 1.84 -6.76
CA MET A 270 -18.98 2.40 -7.83
C MET A 270 -19.19 1.73 -9.19
N GLY A 271 -20.27 0.95 -9.36
CA GLY A 271 -20.58 0.18 -10.56
C GLY A 271 -19.88 -1.17 -10.63
N THR A 272 -19.18 -1.59 -9.58
CA THR A 272 -18.51 -2.90 -9.51
C THR A 272 -19.23 -3.79 -8.51
N ILE A 273 -19.88 -4.84 -9.03
CA ILE A 273 -20.48 -5.93 -8.27
C ILE A 273 -19.61 -7.16 -8.53
N THR A 274 -19.08 -7.77 -7.48
CA THR A 274 -18.22 -8.95 -7.64
C THR A 274 -19.08 -10.21 -7.56
N PRO A 275 -19.15 -11.05 -8.60
CA PRO A 275 -19.84 -12.32 -8.52
C PRO A 275 -19.01 -13.33 -7.72
N LEU A 276 -19.68 -14.13 -6.88
CA LEU A 276 -19.16 -15.35 -6.27
C LEU A 276 -19.86 -16.53 -6.93
N PHE A 277 -19.09 -17.41 -7.57
CA PHE A 277 -19.63 -18.54 -8.32
C PHE A 277 -19.66 -19.80 -7.45
N PHE A 278 -20.78 -20.52 -7.50
CA PHE A 278 -20.96 -21.75 -6.73
C PHE A 278 -21.96 -22.70 -7.41
N THR A 279 -22.09 -23.93 -6.90
CA THR A 279 -23.19 -24.84 -7.20
C THR A 279 -23.59 -25.61 -5.95
N GLY A 280 -24.84 -26.05 -5.88
CA GLY A 280 -25.44 -26.70 -4.71
C GLY A 280 -26.45 -25.80 -4.00
N PRO A 281 -27.09 -26.31 -2.94
CA PRO A 281 -28.19 -25.64 -2.27
C PRO A 281 -27.66 -24.52 -1.37
N MET A 282 -28.25 -23.35 -1.46
CA MET A 282 -27.93 -22.23 -0.58
C MET A 282 -29.14 -21.32 -0.46
N GLN A 283 -29.47 -20.90 0.74
CA GLN A 283 -30.63 -20.07 1.02
C GLN A 283 -30.17 -18.81 1.75
N GLY A 284 -30.50 -17.66 1.19
CA GLY A 284 -30.42 -16.36 1.85
C GLY A 284 -31.79 -15.90 2.34
N ASP A 285 -31.87 -14.67 2.81
CA ASP A 285 -33.12 -14.06 3.29
C ASP A 285 -34.10 -13.80 2.13
N TYR A 286 -33.57 -13.47 0.95
CA TYR A 286 -34.37 -13.13 -0.24
C TYR A 286 -34.21 -14.10 -1.42
N VAL A 287 -33.32 -15.08 -1.31
CA VAL A 287 -32.95 -15.98 -2.41
C VAL A 287 -32.88 -17.45 -1.99
N ASP A 288 -33.30 -18.37 -2.86
CA ASP A 288 -33.20 -19.84 -2.68
C ASP A 288 -32.55 -20.46 -3.92
N TYR A 289 -31.32 -20.95 -3.76
CA TYR A 289 -30.56 -21.66 -4.77
C TYR A 289 -30.66 -23.16 -4.55
N ARG A 290 -30.86 -23.91 -5.63
CA ARG A 290 -31.00 -25.37 -5.62
C ARG A 290 -29.87 -26.04 -6.38
N TYR A 291 -29.73 -27.36 -6.21
CA TYR A 291 -28.88 -28.18 -7.07
C TYR A 291 -29.17 -27.93 -8.56
N GLY A 292 -28.12 -27.85 -9.36
CA GLY A 292 -28.19 -27.57 -10.79
C GLY A 292 -26.89 -26.95 -11.31
N THR A 293 -27.01 -26.15 -12.37
CA THR A 293 -25.90 -25.44 -13.00
C THR A 293 -25.17 -24.48 -12.05
N VAL A 294 -24.06 -23.90 -12.51
CA VAL A 294 -23.35 -22.87 -11.76
C VAL A 294 -24.27 -21.67 -11.51
N HIS A 295 -24.34 -21.25 -10.25
CA HIS A 295 -25.00 -20.05 -9.78
C HIS A 295 -23.98 -18.95 -9.49
N ALA A 296 -24.45 -17.71 -9.40
CA ALA A 296 -23.68 -16.60 -8.89
C ALA A 296 -24.48 -15.82 -7.85
N THR A 297 -23.85 -15.53 -6.71
CA THR A 297 -24.29 -14.48 -5.78
C THR A 297 -23.34 -13.29 -5.90
N THR A 298 -23.62 -12.21 -5.20
CA THR A 298 -22.80 -11.00 -5.22
C THR A 298 -22.18 -10.75 -3.87
N ASP A 299 -21.02 -10.09 -3.85
CA ASP A 299 -20.45 -9.55 -2.62
C ASP A 299 -21.47 -8.75 -1.81
N LEU A 300 -22.22 -7.85 -2.46
CA LEU A 300 -23.29 -7.09 -1.81
C LEU A 300 -24.31 -7.99 -1.10
N ALA A 301 -24.84 -9.01 -1.79
CA ALA A 301 -25.81 -9.94 -1.20
C ALA A 301 -25.23 -10.69 0.00
N VAL A 302 -24.00 -11.21 -0.13
CA VAL A 302 -23.30 -11.93 0.94
C VAL A 302 -23.12 -11.08 2.19
N PHE A 303 -22.88 -9.78 2.01
CA PHE A 303 -22.73 -8.88 3.14
C PHE A 303 -24.05 -8.34 3.68
N SER A 304 -25.15 -8.38 2.91
CA SER A 304 -26.46 -7.88 3.33
C SER A 304 -27.40 -8.95 3.91
N GLU A 305 -27.09 -10.23 3.69
CA GLU A 305 -27.96 -11.37 4.05
C GLU A 305 -27.18 -12.43 4.83
N THR A 306 -27.91 -13.30 5.53
CA THR A 306 -27.32 -14.50 6.12
C THR A 306 -27.59 -15.71 5.22
N PHE A 307 -26.52 -16.35 4.75
CA PHE A 307 -26.63 -17.54 3.91
C PHE A 307 -26.45 -18.82 4.70
N ASN A 308 -27.36 -19.77 4.49
CA ASN A 308 -27.30 -21.11 5.03
C ASN A 308 -27.34 -22.15 3.91
N THR A 309 -26.87 -23.37 4.17
CA THR A 309 -26.94 -24.49 3.22
C THR A 309 -27.56 -25.72 3.85
N LYS A 310 -28.14 -26.58 3.00
CA LYS A 310 -28.62 -27.92 3.36
C LYS A 310 -27.64 -29.03 2.92
N ALA A 311 -26.45 -28.64 2.47
CA ALA A 311 -25.38 -29.55 2.12
C ALA A 311 -24.76 -30.15 3.39
N ASP A 312 -24.23 -31.37 3.29
CA ASP A 312 -23.45 -32.00 4.36
C ASP A 312 -21.93 -31.81 4.12
N VAL A 313 -21.54 -31.55 2.86
CA VAL A 313 -20.15 -31.40 2.39
C VAL A 313 -19.95 -30.07 1.66
N LEU A 314 -18.99 -29.27 2.13
CA LEU A 314 -18.54 -28.03 1.48
C LEU A 314 -17.24 -28.28 0.69
N TRP A 315 -17.24 -27.99 -0.60
CA TRP A 315 -16.04 -27.99 -1.43
C TRP A 315 -15.59 -26.56 -1.68
N LEU A 316 -14.33 -26.27 -1.37
CA LEU A 316 -13.68 -24.99 -1.62
C LEU A 316 -12.63 -25.19 -2.71
N VAL A 317 -12.93 -24.69 -3.91
CA VAL A 317 -12.13 -24.94 -5.11
C VAL A 317 -11.54 -23.63 -5.64
N GLU A 318 -10.25 -23.64 -5.97
CA GLU A 318 -9.58 -22.48 -6.57
C GLU A 318 -10.00 -22.27 -8.03
N ASN A 319 -10.00 -23.34 -8.81
CA ASN A 319 -10.14 -23.32 -10.26
C ASN A 319 -11.63 -23.38 -10.69
N ARG A 320 -12.07 -22.41 -11.50
CA ARG A 320 -13.42 -22.38 -12.10
C ARG A 320 -13.73 -23.60 -12.97
N GLY A 321 -12.72 -24.21 -13.58
CA GLY A 321 -12.85 -25.46 -14.33
C GLY A 321 -13.35 -26.62 -13.46
N VAL A 322 -12.86 -26.72 -12.21
CA VAL A 322 -13.33 -27.75 -11.25
C VAL A 322 -14.77 -27.48 -10.85
N LEU A 323 -15.11 -26.23 -10.49
CA LEU A 323 -16.47 -25.82 -10.13
C LEU A 323 -17.46 -26.17 -11.25
N THR A 324 -17.16 -25.73 -12.47
CA THR A 324 -18.02 -25.97 -13.64
C THR A 324 -18.16 -27.46 -13.95
N ARG A 325 -17.07 -28.24 -13.85
CA ARG A 325 -17.11 -29.68 -14.09
C ARG A 325 -17.97 -30.42 -13.07
N MET A 326 -17.89 -30.06 -11.79
CA MET A 326 -18.73 -30.61 -10.73
C MET A 326 -20.21 -30.19 -10.89
N ALA A 327 -20.47 -28.97 -11.36
CA ALA A 327 -21.84 -28.49 -11.61
C ALA A 327 -22.57 -29.28 -12.70
N TYR A 328 -21.85 -29.90 -13.64
CA TYR A 328 -22.44 -30.82 -14.63
C TYR A 328 -22.85 -32.18 -14.03
N GLU A 329 -22.32 -32.56 -12.86
CA GLU A 329 -22.61 -33.84 -12.21
C GLU A 329 -23.72 -33.68 -11.15
N GLU A 330 -24.93 -33.31 -11.58
CA GLU A 330 -26.04 -32.98 -10.67
C GLU A 330 -26.40 -34.14 -9.73
N GLU A 331 -26.38 -35.39 -10.23
CA GLU A 331 -26.64 -36.58 -9.42
C GLU A 331 -25.60 -36.79 -8.32
N PHE A 332 -24.33 -36.47 -8.61
CA PHE A 332 -23.26 -36.49 -7.60
C PHE A 332 -23.52 -35.44 -6.52
N LEU A 333 -23.81 -34.20 -6.93
CA LEU A 333 -24.06 -33.10 -5.97
C LEU A 333 -25.24 -33.44 -5.06
N ARG A 334 -26.36 -33.92 -5.62
CA ARG A 334 -27.54 -34.34 -4.84
C ARG A 334 -27.26 -35.55 -3.96
N GLY A 335 -26.64 -36.58 -4.53
CA GLY A 335 -26.40 -37.86 -3.84
C GLY A 335 -25.40 -37.74 -2.69
N THR A 336 -24.47 -36.79 -2.77
CA THR A 336 -23.47 -36.52 -1.73
C THR A 336 -23.79 -35.31 -0.87
N LYS A 337 -24.90 -34.63 -1.15
CA LYS A 337 -25.30 -33.35 -0.57
C LYS A 337 -24.13 -32.34 -0.55
N SER A 338 -23.53 -32.14 -1.71
CA SER A 338 -22.36 -31.26 -1.85
C SER A 338 -22.77 -29.83 -2.23
N PHE A 339 -22.12 -28.86 -1.60
CA PHE A 339 -22.08 -27.46 -2.03
C PHE A 339 -20.65 -27.12 -2.44
N VAL A 340 -20.47 -26.54 -3.62
CA VAL A 340 -19.15 -26.24 -4.20
C VAL A 340 -19.03 -24.74 -4.42
N LEU A 341 -18.07 -24.10 -3.77
CA LEU A 341 -17.77 -22.68 -3.88
C LEU A 341 -16.42 -22.47 -4.58
N GLY A 342 -16.42 -21.68 -5.66
CA GLY A 342 -15.20 -21.24 -6.33
C GLY A 342 -14.64 -19.97 -5.69
N VAL A 343 -13.35 -19.95 -5.37
CA VAL A 343 -12.65 -18.75 -4.85
C VAL A 343 -11.85 -17.98 -5.91
N ASP A 344 -11.85 -18.44 -7.16
CA ASP A 344 -11.31 -17.75 -8.36
C ASP A 344 -9.93 -17.10 -8.14
N GLY A 345 -9.00 -17.88 -7.58
CA GLY A 345 -7.60 -17.47 -7.34
C GLY A 345 -7.37 -16.50 -6.18
N GLN A 346 -8.41 -15.98 -5.51
CA GLN A 346 -8.25 -15.08 -4.34
C GLN A 346 -9.41 -15.16 -3.34
N VAL A 347 -9.08 -15.44 -2.06
CA VAL A 347 -10.06 -15.45 -0.96
C VAL A 347 -10.38 -14.03 -0.47
N ARG A 348 -11.23 -13.33 -1.25
CA ARG A 348 -11.73 -11.98 -0.93
C ARG A 348 -12.66 -11.97 0.28
N SER A 349 -12.90 -10.80 0.86
CA SER A 349 -13.76 -10.62 2.05
C SER A 349 -15.14 -11.27 1.93
N ALA A 350 -15.79 -11.17 0.76
CA ALA A 350 -17.07 -11.83 0.52
C ALA A 350 -16.97 -13.36 0.62
N HIS A 351 -15.92 -13.96 0.06
CA HIS A 351 -15.68 -15.41 0.20
C HIS A 351 -15.48 -15.76 1.67
N ARG A 352 -14.70 -14.97 2.41
CA ARG A 352 -14.45 -15.20 3.85
C ARG A 352 -15.76 -15.22 4.65
N LEU A 353 -16.62 -14.22 4.43
CA LEU A 353 -17.90 -14.14 5.10
C LEU A 353 -18.81 -15.31 4.70
N LEU A 354 -18.98 -15.56 3.40
CA LEU A 354 -19.84 -16.63 2.93
C LEU A 354 -19.38 -18.00 3.47
N ILE A 355 -18.08 -18.30 3.41
CA ILE A 355 -17.50 -19.53 3.95
C ILE A 355 -17.79 -19.64 5.44
N SER A 356 -17.57 -18.56 6.21
CA SER A 356 -17.82 -18.56 7.65
C SER A 356 -19.30 -18.78 8.01
N GLN A 357 -20.24 -18.36 7.15
CA GLN A 357 -21.67 -18.63 7.35
C GLN A 357 -21.98 -20.10 7.04
N VAL A 358 -21.60 -20.59 5.86
CA VAL A 358 -21.99 -21.94 5.41
C VAL A 358 -21.23 -23.07 6.10
N VAL A 359 -20.02 -22.83 6.63
CA VAL A 359 -19.23 -23.87 7.32
C VAL A 359 -19.94 -24.38 8.57
N THR A 360 -20.73 -23.53 9.23
CA THR A 360 -21.51 -23.90 10.42
C THR A 360 -22.65 -24.88 10.12
N CYS A 361 -22.98 -25.08 8.84
CA CYS A 361 -24.08 -25.93 8.39
C CYS A 361 -23.62 -27.29 7.88
N VAL A 362 -22.31 -27.53 7.71
CA VAL A 362 -21.77 -28.74 7.09
C VAL A 362 -21.01 -29.59 8.10
N SER A 363 -20.86 -30.88 7.80
CA SER A 363 -20.05 -31.81 8.61
C SER A 363 -18.61 -31.95 8.11
N GLN A 364 -18.38 -31.59 6.85
CA GLN A 364 -17.11 -31.82 6.17
C GLN A 364 -16.79 -30.68 5.20
N VAL A 365 -15.51 -30.30 5.18
CA VAL A 365 -14.95 -29.36 4.21
C VAL A 365 -13.84 -30.04 3.42
N ILE A 366 -13.86 -29.90 2.09
CA ILE A 366 -12.80 -30.37 1.21
C ILE A 366 -12.20 -29.17 0.47
N ILE A 367 -10.90 -28.94 0.67
CA ILE A 367 -10.14 -27.86 0.02
C ILE A 367 -9.35 -28.45 -1.14
N TRP A 368 -9.50 -27.84 -2.32
CA TRP A 368 -8.78 -28.23 -3.53
C TRP A 368 -8.24 -27.00 -4.27
N THR A 369 -6.91 -26.86 -4.26
CA THR A 369 -6.16 -25.74 -4.85
C THR A 369 -5.09 -26.24 -5.81
N ASP A 370 -4.69 -25.39 -6.75
CA ASP A 370 -3.68 -25.71 -7.76
C ASP A 370 -2.28 -25.78 -7.12
N VAL A 371 -1.46 -26.76 -7.49
CA VAL A 371 -0.19 -27.10 -6.83
C VAL A 371 0.92 -26.09 -7.16
N ASP A 372 0.80 -24.89 -6.62
CA ASP A 372 1.78 -23.84 -6.73
C ASP A 372 1.88 -23.02 -5.43
N LYS A 373 2.70 -21.96 -5.46
CA LYS A 373 2.86 -21.08 -4.29
C LYS A 373 1.59 -20.31 -3.94
N ALA A 374 0.77 -19.95 -4.93
CA ALA A 374 -0.47 -19.21 -4.72
C ALA A 374 -1.54 -20.13 -4.14
N GLY A 375 -1.73 -21.33 -4.70
CA GLY A 375 -2.65 -22.34 -4.20
C GLY A 375 -2.32 -22.79 -2.77
N TYR A 376 -1.03 -22.89 -2.41
CA TYR A 376 -0.64 -23.12 -1.00
C TYR A 376 -1.14 -22.01 -0.06
N LEU A 377 -0.97 -20.74 -0.45
CA LEU A 377 -1.42 -19.60 0.36
C LEU A 377 -2.96 -19.54 0.44
N ILE A 378 -3.65 -19.88 -0.65
CA ILE A 378 -5.11 -19.96 -0.68
C ILE A 378 -5.59 -21.07 0.25
N ALA A 379 -5.01 -22.27 0.16
CA ALA A 379 -5.35 -23.39 1.04
C ALA A 379 -5.14 -23.07 2.52
N GLU A 380 -4.05 -22.35 2.85
CA GLU A 380 -3.81 -21.88 4.21
C GLU A 380 -4.89 -20.90 4.69
N GLN A 381 -5.30 -19.95 3.84
CA GLN A 381 -6.36 -19.00 4.18
C GLN A 381 -7.71 -19.70 4.37
N LEU A 382 -8.03 -20.65 3.49
CA LEU A 382 -9.26 -21.44 3.58
C LEU A 382 -9.29 -22.29 4.85
N TYR A 383 -8.19 -22.96 5.18
CA TYR A 383 -8.09 -23.77 6.40
C TYR A 383 -8.38 -22.93 7.65
N LYS A 384 -7.80 -21.73 7.75
CA LYS A 384 -8.04 -20.83 8.88
C LYS A 384 -9.50 -20.39 9.00
N LEU A 385 -10.24 -20.34 7.90
CA LEU A 385 -11.65 -19.96 7.87
C LEU A 385 -12.59 -21.14 8.21
N THR A 386 -12.11 -22.37 8.08
CA THR A 386 -12.93 -23.58 8.24
C THR A 386 -12.61 -24.34 9.53
N GLN A 387 -11.87 -23.73 10.46
CA GLN A 387 -11.60 -24.32 11.77
C GLN A 387 -12.85 -24.28 12.63
N ASP A 388 -13.53 -25.42 12.71
CA ASP A 388 -14.67 -25.67 13.60
C ASP A 388 -14.53 -27.08 14.17
N GLU A 389 -14.77 -27.25 15.48
CA GLU A 389 -14.60 -28.53 16.18
C GLU A 389 -15.51 -29.64 15.64
N HIS A 390 -16.62 -29.27 14.99
CA HIS A 390 -17.60 -30.21 14.45
C HIS A 390 -17.40 -30.52 12.97
N VAL A 391 -16.37 -29.94 12.33
CA VAL A 391 -16.17 -30.00 10.88
C VAL A 391 -14.86 -30.70 10.54
N LEU A 392 -14.96 -31.80 9.79
CA LEU A 392 -13.78 -32.50 9.27
C LEU A 392 -13.25 -31.77 8.04
N THR A 393 -12.07 -31.13 8.17
CA THR A 393 -11.38 -30.52 7.02
C THR A 393 -10.45 -31.53 6.34
N LYS A 394 -10.56 -31.62 5.01
CA LYS A 394 -9.74 -32.48 4.16
C LYS A 394 -9.09 -31.67 3.04
N TRP A 395 -7.92 -32.09 2.60
CA TRP A 395 -7.22 -31.52 1.45
C TRP A 395 -6.99 -32.57 0.38
N ILE A 396 -7.13 -32.16 -0.88
CA ILE A 396 -6.72 -32.96 -2.03
C ILE A 396 -5.29 -32.59 -2.39
N VAL A 397 -4.37 -33.54 -2.25
CA VAL A 397 -2.93 -33.35 -2.58
C VAL A 397 -2.50 -34.31 -3.67
N PRO A 398 -1.53 -33.94 -4.53
CA PRO A 398 -0.95 -34.86 -5.51
C PRO A 398 -0.40 -36.14 -4.87
N PRO A 399 -0.57 -37.31 -5.53
CA PRO A 399 -1.30 -37.55 -6.77
C PRO A 399 -2.78 -37.88 -6.48
N LEU A 400 -3.59 -36.87 -6.14
CA LEU A 400 -5.04 -36.99 -5.86
C LEU A 400 -5.41 -37.85 -4.63
N THR A 401 -4.61 -37.73 -3.57
CA THR A 401 -4.85 -38.35 -2.27
C THR A 401 -5.47 -37.36 -1.28
N VAL A 402 -6.22 -37.90 -0.32
CA VAL A 402 -6.84 -37.12 0.75
C VAL A 402 -5.90 -37.06 1.95
N VAL A 403 -5.77 -35.88 2.54
CA VAL A 403 -5.09 -35.66 3.82
C VAL A 403 -6.03 -34.93 4.76
N THR A 404 -5.98 -35.25 6.05
CA THR A 404 -6.81 -34.65 7.12
C THR A 404 -6.01 -33.87 8.15
N GLU A 405 -4.68 -33.91 8.08
CA GLU A 405 -3.78 -33.19 8.98
C GLU A 405 -3.04 -32.08 8.23
N TRP A 406 -3.10 -30.86 8.77
CA TRP A 406 -2.47 -29.68 8.16
C TRP A 406 -0.97 -29.86 7.96
N GLU A 407 -0.24 -30.40 8.94
CA GLU A 407 1.22 -30.58 8.83
C GLU A 407 1.57 -31.55 7.71
N THR A 408 0.81 -32.64 7.60
CA THR A 408 0.97 -33.63 6.52
C THR A 408 0.65 -33.01 5.15
N PHE A 409 -0.39 -32.18 5.07
CA PHE A 409 -0.72 -31.42 3.87
C PHE A 409 0.44 -30.48 3.49
N ALA A 410 0.86 -29.61 4.40
CA ALA A 410 1.87 -28.58 4.14
C ALA A 410 3.20 -29.19 3.68
N ASN A 411 3.64 -30.27 4.33
CA ASN A 411 4.86 -30.98 3.96
C ASN A 411 4.77 -31.60 2.57
N LYS A 412 3.69 -32.35 2.26
CA LYS A 412 3.50 -32.96 0.93
C LYS A 412 3.39 -31.91 -0.16
N TYR A 413 2.63 -30.84 0.08
CA TYR A 413 2.38 -29.79 -0.89
C TYR A 413 3.68 -29.04 -1.24
N GLN A 414 4.49 -28.68 -0.23
CA GLN A 414 5.78 -28.02 -0.45
C GLN A 414 6.77 -28.94 -1.20
N GLN A 415 6.78 -30.24 -0.90
CA GLN A 415 7.58 -31.21 -1.65
C GLN A 415 7.15 -31.28 -3.12
N SER A 416 5.84 -31.33 -3.40
CA SER A 416 5.31 -31.33 -4.77
C SER A 416 5.66 -30.06 -5.54
N ILE A 417 5.59 -28.88 -4.91
CA ILE A 417 6.02 -27.61 -5.53
C ILE A 417 7.52 -27.64 -5.89
N GLN A 418 8.37 -28.18 -5.01
CA GLN A 418 9.81 -28.27 -5.25
C GLN A 418 10.15 -29.25 -6.38
N MET A 419 9.40 -30.34 -6.49
CA MET A 419 9.65 -31.38 -7.50
C MET A 419 9.13 -31.02 -8.90
N ARG A 420 8.40 -29.90 -9.09
CA ARG A 420 7.97 -29.33 -10.40
C ARG A 420 7.40 -30.38 -11.38
N LYS A 421 6.67 -31.37 -10.91
CA LYS A 421 6.41 -32.57 -11.73
C LYS A 421 4.99 -32.83 -12.21
N GLU A 422 3.95 -32.14 -11.73
CA GLU A 422 2.59 -32.53 -12.09
C GLU A 422 1.69 -31.30 -12.27
N GLU A 423 1.36 -30.99 -13.53
CA GLU A 423 0.24 -30.10 -13.88
C GLU A 423 -1.06 -30.87 -13.57
N GLN A 424 -1.74 -30.46 -12.50
CA GLN A 424 -2.98 -31.12 -12.03
C GLN A 424 -4.16 -30.94 -13.01
N GLU A 425 -4.04 -30.08 -14.03
CA GLU A 425 -5.08 -29.85 -15.04
C GLU A 425 -5.37 -31.07 -15.93
N GLN A 426 -4.52 -32.11 -15.94
CA GLN A 426 -4.78 -33.33 -16.72
C GLN A 426 -5.69 -34.35 -16.02
N GLU A 427 -5.95 -34.25 -14.71
CA GLU A 427 -6.79 -35.20 -13.97
C GLU A 427 -7.76 -34.51 -12.98
N ILE A 428 -8.76 -33.78 -13.49
CA ILE A 428 -9.89 -33.28 -12.68
C ILE A 428 -10.71 -34.44 -12.05
N GLY A 429 -10.52 -35.67 -12.54
CA GLY A 429 -11.24 -36.86 -12.09
C GLY A 429 -12.71 -36.81 -12.47
N GLY A 430 -13.54 -37.56 -11.74
CA GLY A 430 -14.99 -37.63 -11.95
C GLY A 430 -15.73 -38.05 -10.70
N ALA A 431 -17.06 -38.07 -10.77
CA ALA A 431 -17.97 -38.28 -9.64
C ALA A 431 -17.58 -39.46 -8.72
N GLU A 432 -17.17 -40.60 -9.28
CA GLU A 432 -16.78 -41.78 -8.51
C GLU A 432 -15.51 -41.56 -7.68
N LEU A 433 -14.54 -40.78 -8.18
CA LEU A 433 -13.34 -40.44 -7.44
C LEU A 433 -13.65 -39.44 -6.32
N TRP A 434 -14.47 -38.43 -6.61
CA TRP A 434 -14.88 -37.44 -5.63
C TRP A 434 -15.69 -38.05 -4.48
N LYS A 435 -16.56 -39.02 -4.77
CA LYS A 435 -17.26 -39.83 -3.74
C LYS A 435 -16.27 -40.56 -2.83
N LYS A 436 -15.18 -41.12 -3.38
CA LYS A 436 -14.13 -41.75 -2.57
C LYS A 436 -13.43 -40.75 -1.66
N TRP A 437 -13.19 -39.52 -2.12
CA TRP A 437 -12.59 -38.48 -1.28
C TRP A 437 -13.53 -38.03 -0.15
N ILE A 438 -14.84 -38.00 -0.41
CA ILE A 438 -15.84 -37.73 0.63
C ILE A 438 -15.80 -38.83 1.70
N ASN A 439 -15.77 -40.10 1.28
CA ASN A 439 -15.85 -41.26 2.17
C ASN A 439 -14.54 -41.69 2.83
N HIS A 440 -13.41 -41.05 2.50
CA HIS A 440 -12.11 -41.29 3.13
C HIS A 440 -12.11 -40.80 4.58
#